data_AF-A0ABD4XJP1-F1
#
_entry.id   AF-A0ABD4XJP1-F1
#
_cell.length_a   1.000
_cell.length_b   1.000
_cell.length_c   1.000
_cell.angle_alpha   90.00
_cell.angle_beta   90.00
_cell.angle_gamma   90.00
#
_symmetry.space_group_name_H-M   'P 1'
#
loop_
_entity.id
_entity.type
_entity.pdbx_description
1 polymer ?
#
loop_
_entity_poly.entity_id
_entity_poly.type
_entity_poly.pdbx_seq_one_letter_code
_entity_poly.pdbx_strand_id
1 'polypeptide(L)'
;MNNKITFGIYPLSPAGTPFGLAEGPEDDFDSIMASLNELRANGQKVIPRMYFVYTPEWAEKLLKNAEKFARLGLLENIVIGVGDWTKNDDTMVNLKHWQEFIEQVIVRYGSQLYSLQITNEPNLSFMEGSKPYVYDVLITGVLTARRVLDDLNFLTVKVGFGSVPESNVSVKNFWPNLMSKAPLDFMSKVDFVGHNFYVDVFEEVELTDEEIIENTQRHLVKLRQILDKNNLSQAEIFVSENGWPTGINPMTKRIRNDERQAQVLTMVVDTIVDLSNRLNISHYSLFGLRDADTQQNDLFYHYGILKSDYSKKPGFDAFKTLVQKYGR
;
A
#
# COMPACT_ATOMS: atom_id res chain seq x y z
N MET A 1 -7.12 -21.98 16.15
CA MET A 1 -8.00 -21.41 15.12
C MET A 1 -7.09 -20.93 14.01
N ASN A 2 -7.34 -21.27 12.74
CA ASN A 2 -6.50 -20.76 11.64
C ASN A 2 -6.75 -19.25 11.53
N ASN A 3 -5.72 -18.44 11.78
CA ASN A 3 -5.81 -17.00 11.63
C ASN A 3 -6.08 -16.68 10.16
N LYS A 4 -7.17 -15.97 9.91
CA LYS A 4 -7.56 -15.53 8.57
C LYS A 4 -7.34 -14.03 8.44
N ILE A 5 -6.86 -13.58 7.28
CA ILE A 5 -6.69 -12.16 6.94
C ILE A 5 -7.24 -11.88 5.54
N THR A 6 -7.52 -10.60 5.26
CA THR A 6 -7.91 -10.16 3.91
C THR A 6 -6.65 -9.95 3.06
N PHE A 7 -6.65 -10.52 1.86
CA PHE A 7 -5.56 -10.34 0.90
C PHE A 7 -5.90 -9.24 -0.11
N GLY A 8 -4.89 -8.47 -0.48
CA GLY A 8 -4.94 -7.50 -1.57
C GLY A 8 -3.71 -7.58 -2.45
N ILE A 9 -3.77 -6.90 -3.59
CA ILE A 9 -2.66 -6.82 -4.54
C ILE A 9 -2.77 -5.56 -5.39
N TYR A 10 -1.64 -4.92 -5.70
CA TYR A 10 -1.59 -3.89 -6.74
C TYR A 10 -1.65 -4.55 -8.12
N PRO A 11 -2.70 -4.31 -8.95
CA PRO A 11 -2.94 -5.09 -10.15
C PRO A 11 -2.22 -4.57 -11.41
N LEU A 12 -1.77 -3.31 -11.40
CA LEU A 12 -1.13 -2.67 -12.55
C LEU A 12 0.39 -2.87 -12.53
N SER A 13 1.08 -2.38 -13.56
CA SER A 13 2.53 -2.55 -13.70
C SER A 13 3.43 -1.39 -13.22
N PRO A 14 3.03 -0.10 -13.26
CA PRO A 14 3.95 0.98 -12.91
C PRO A 14 4.39 0.93 -11.45
N ALA A 15 5.69 1.15 -11.21
CA ALA A 15 6.25 1.15 -9.85
C ALA A 15 6.97 2.46 -9.54
N GLY A 16 6.65 3.05 -8.39
CA GLY A 16 7.37 4.22 -7.88
C GLY A 16 8.80 3.88 -7.51
N THR A 17 9.75 4.74 -7.88
CA THR A 17 11.17 4.57 -7.60
C THR A 17 11.73 5.86 -6.98
N PRO A 18 12.91 5.81 -6.34
CA PRO A 18 13.61 7.02 -5.90
C PRO A 18 13.94 8.01 -7.05
N PHE A 19 13.87 7.57 -8.30
CA PHE A 19 14.30 8.33 -9.48
C PHE A 19 13.15 8.68 -10.45
N GLY A 20 11.90 8.37 -10.08
CA GLY A 20 10.74 8.54 -10.96
C GLY A 20 9.88 7.27 -10.99
N LEU A 21 9.32 6.95 -12.15
CA LEU A 21 8.41 5.82 -12.33
C LEU A 21 9.07 4.77 -13.23
N ALA A 22 9.09 3.50 -12.80
CA ALA A 22 9.38 2.37 -13.67
C ALA A 22 8.11 2.04 -14.45
N GLU A 23 8.16 2.22 -15.77
CA GLU A 23 7.05 2.00 -16.70
C GLU A 23 7.45 1.00 -17.77
N GLY A 24 6.46 0.40 -18.43
CA GLY A 24 6.70 -0.51 -19.55
C GLY A 24 5.50 -0.58 -20.48
N PRO A 25 5.32 -1.71 -21.20
CA PRO A 25 4.17 -1.87 -22.09
C PRO A 25 2.85 -1.66 -21.36
N GLU A 26 1.85 -1.12 -22.08
CA GLU A 26 0.51 -0.86 -21.54
C GLU A 26 -0.08 -2.10 -20.84
N ASP A 27 -0.82 -1.86 -19.77
CA ASP A 27 -1.54 -2.92 -19.07
C ASP A 27 -2.67 -3.49 -19.92
N ASP A 28 -2.67 -4.81 -20.08
CA ASP A 28 -3.78 -5.60 -20.61
C ASP A 28 -4.75 -5.96 -19.47
N PHE A 29 -5.90 -5.29 -19.46
CA PHE A 29 -6.92 -5.45 -18.43
C PHE A 29 -7.60 -6.83 -18.47
N ASP A 30 -7.69 -7.48 -19.64
CA ASP A 30 -8.26 -8.82 -19.73
C ASP A 30 -7.34 -9.83 -19.05
N SER A 31 -6.03 -9.72 -19.29
CA SER A 31 -5.02 -10.54 -18.63
C SER A 31 -4.95 -10.28 -17.12
N ILE A 32 -5.02 -9.02 -16.68
CA ILE A 32 -5.12 -8.66 -15.24
C ILE A 32 -6.33 -9.34 -14.60
N MET A 33 -7.51 -9.23 -15.22
CA MET A 33 -8.73 -9.80 -14.68
C MET A 33 -8.69 -11.34 -14.67
N ALA A 34 -8.12 -11.97 -15.70
CA ALA A 34 -7.90 -13.41 -15.72
C ALA A 34 -7.01 -13.87 -14.56
N SER A 35 -5.90 -13.19 -14.31
CA SER A 35 -4.99 -13.49 -13.20
C SER A 35 -5.65 -13.27 -11.84
N LEU A 36 -6.38 -12.17 -11.65
CA LEU A 36 -7.12 -11.92 -10.41
C LEU A 36 -8.21 -12.97 -10.17
N ASN A 37 -8.93 -13.39 -11.20
CA ASN A 37 -9.93 -14.46 -11.10
C ASN A 37 -9.29 -15.79 -10.70
N GLU A 38 -8.08 -16.08 -11.19
CA GLU A 38 -7.34 -17.27 -10.78
C GLU A 38 -6.92 -17.21 -9.31
N LEU A 39 -6.47 -16.05 -8.81
CA LEU A 39 -6.15 -15.85 -7.40
C LEU A 39 -7.38 -15.94 -6.49
N ARG A 40 -8.55 -15.55 -7.01
CA ARG A 40 -9.87 -15.62 -6.34
C ARG A 40 -10.56 -16.98 -6.46
N ALA A 41 -9.91 -17.96 -7.10
CA ALA A 41 -10.48 -19.30 -7.26
C ALA A 41 -10.87 -19.91 -5.89
N ASN A 42 -11.87 -20.80 -5.90
CA ASN A 42 -12.45 -21.41 -4.69
C ASN A 42 -13.10 -20.41 -3.71
N GLY A 43 -13.67 -19.32 -4.25
CA GLY A 43 -14.43 -18.34 -3.48
C GLY A 43 -13.60 -17.39 -2.61
N GLN A 44 -12.28 -17.35 -2.81
CA GLN A 44 -11.39 -16.45 -2.09
C GLN A 44 -11.56 -15.01 -2.58
N LYS A 45 -11.40 -14.04 -1.68
CA LYS A 45 -11.36 -12.62 -2.04
C LYS A 45 -9.91 -12.11 -2.10
N VAL A 46 -9.58 -11.45 -3.20
CA VAL A 46 -8.34 -10.68 -3.35
C VAL A 46 -8.71 -9.27 -3.78
N ILE A 47 -8.42 -8.30 -2.92
CA ILE A 47 -8.84 -6.90 -3.04
C ILE A 47 -7.83 -6.12 -3.88
N PRO A 48 -8.22 -5.56 -5.03
CA PRO A 48 -7.32 -4.73 -5.82
C PRO A 48 -7.01 -3.43 -5.06
N ARG A 49 -5.72 -3.12 -4.95
CA ARG A 49 -5.21 -1.89 -4.34
C ARG A 49 -4.80 -0.91 -5.43
N MET A 50 -5.31 0.31 -5.41
CA MET A 50 -5.07 1.34 -6.42
C MET A 50 -4.51 2.60 -5.78
N TYR A 51 -3.71 3.36 -6.54
CA TYR A 51 -3.06 4.58 -6.07
C TYR A 51 -3.48 5.77 -6.92
N PHE A 52 -4.01 6.80 -6.26
CA PHE A 52 -4.32 8.10 -6.85
C PHE A 52 -3.41 9.15 -6.23
N VAL A 53 -2.50 9.70 -7.03
CA VAL A 53 -1.57 10.75 -6.61
C VAL A 53 -2.18 12.09 -7.01
N TYR A 54 -2.85 12.75 -6.08
CA TYR A 54 -3.57 13.98 -6.35
C TYR A 54 -2.63 15.16 -6.55
N THR A 55 -2.78 15.82 -7.70
CA THR A 55 -2.41 17.22 -7.94
C THR A 55 -3.63 17.91 -8.57
N PRO A 56 -3.75 19.25 -8.48
CA PRO A 56 -4.81 19.98 -9.17
C PRO A 56 -4.85 19.68 -10.67
N GLU A 57 -3.69 19.53 -11.30
CA GLU A 57 -3.56 19.26 -12.74
C GLU A 57 -3.99 17.83 -13.12
N TRP A 58 -3.87 16.87 -12.20
CA TRP A 58 -4.19 15.46 -12.46
C TRP A 58 -5.57 15.05 -11.96
N ALA A 59 -6.26 15.88 -11.18
CA ALA A 59 -7.56 15.56 -10.58
C ALA A 59 -8.58 15.00 -11.58
N GLU A 60 -8.78 15.64 -12.73
CA GLU A 60 -9.72 15.16 -13.75
C GLU A 60 -9.30 13.81 -14.36
N LYS A 61 -8.00 13.64 -14.63
CA LYS A 61 -7.44 12.38 -15.15
C LYS A 61 -7.63 11.25 -14.15
N LEU A 62 -7.42 11.51 -12.86
CA LEU A 62 -7.62 10.53 -11.78
C LEU A 62 -9.10 10.11 -11.69
N LEU A 63 -10.05 11.04 -11.80
CA LEU A 63 -11.48 10.71 -11.78
C LEU A 63 -11.90 9.87 -12.98
N LYS A 64 -11.35 10.13 -14.17
CA LYS A 64 -11.56 9.30 -15.38
C LYS A 64 -10.99 7.89 -15.20
N ASN A 65 -9.79 7.79 -14.63
CA ASN A 65 -9.17 6.51 -14.30
C ASN A 65 -10.00 5.75 -13.26
N ALA A 66 -10.47 6.42 -12.22
CA ALA A 66 -11.36 5.84 -11.22
C ALA A 66 -12.63 5.27 -11.84
N GLU A 67 -13.23 5.97 -12.80
CA GLU A 67 -14.42 5.46 -13.52
C GLU A 67 -14.11 4.17 -14.29
N LYS A 68 -12.97 4.13 -14.99
CA LYS A 68 -12.50 2.92 -15.68
C LYS A 68 -12.29 1.77 -14.68
N PHE A 69 -11.60 2.02 -13.58
CA PHE A 69 -11.29 0.98 -12.58
C PHE A 69 -12.54 0.50 -11.83
N ALA A 70 -13.50 1.38 -11.54
CA ALA A 70 -14.78 1.01 -10.96
C ALA A 70 -15.54 0.03 -11.86
N ARG A 71 -15.63 0.32 -13.18
CA ARG A 71 -16.30 -0.58 -14.15
C ARG A 71 -15.63 -1.95 -14.25
N LEU A 72 -14.33 -2.03 -13.99
CA LEU A 72 -13.54 -3.27 -14.02
C LEU A 72 -13.54 -4.01 -12.67
N GLY A 73 -14.13 -3.45 -11.61
CA GLY A 73 -14.08 -4.05 -10.27
C GLY A 73 -12.69 -3.99 -9.63
N LEU A 74 -11.90 -2.96 -9.97
CA LEU A 74 -10.53 -2.75 -9.48
C LEU A 74 -10.44 -1.68 -8.39
N LEU A 75 -11.56 -1.11 -7.94
CA LEU A 75 -11.57 0.11 -7.12
C LEU A 75 -11.87 -0.15 -5.63
N GLU A 76 -11.56 -1.33 -5.09
CA GLU A 76 -11.96 -1.69 -3.72
C GLU A 76 -11.05 -1.09 -2.64
N ASN A 77 -9.72 -1.06 -2.80
CA ASN A 77 -8.80 -0.43 -1.85
C ASN A 77 -8.08 0.73 -2.53
N ILE A 78 -8.41 1.98 -2.17
CA ILE A 78 -7.78 3.16 -2.77
C ILE A 78 -6.81 3.80 -1.79
N VAL A 79 -5.62 4.15 -2.26
CA VAL A 79 -4.72 5.13 -1.64
C VAL A 79 -4.88 6.45 -2.37
N ILE A 80 -5.22 7.52 -1.65
CA ILE A 80 -5.16 8.88 -2.18
C ILE A 80 -3.93 9.55 -1.58
N GLY A 81 -2.84 9.60 -2.35
CA GLY A 81 -1.66 10.40 -2.05
C GLY A 81 -1.81 11.83 -2.55
N VAL A 82 -0.89 12.70 -2.15
CA VAL A 82 -0.92 14.13 -2.51
C VAL A 82 0.44 14.67 -2.92
N GLY A 83 0.42 15.56 -3.91
CA GLY A 83 1.60 16.25 -4.42
C GLY A 83 2.39 15.40 -5.40
N ASP A 84 3.30 16.08 -6.10
CA ASP A 84 4.28 15.42 -6.97
C ASP A 84 5.61 15.33 -6.20
N TRP A 85 5.97 14.13 -5.73
CA TRP A 85 7.20 13.94 -4.96
C TRP A 85 8.47 14.15 -5.80
N THR A 86 8.34 14.14 -7.13
CA THR A 86 9.46 14.44 -8.03
C THR A 86 9.75 15.95 -8.12
N LYS A 87 8.85 16.80 -7.59
CA LYS A 87 8.97 18.26 -7.59
C LYS A 87 9.21 18.80 -6.19
N ASN A 88 10.43 19.27 -5.94
CA ASN A 88 10.84 19.78 -4.63
C ASN A 88 10.28 21.19 -4.29
N ASP A 89 9.76 21.92 -5.28
CA ASP A 89 9.21 23.28 -5.13
C ASP A 89 7.71 23.31 -4.76
N ASP A 90 7.06 22.13 -4.74
CA ASP A 90 5.69 21.95 -4.28
C ASP A 90 5.60 22.13 -2.75
N THR A 91 5.38 23.38 -2.36
CA THR A 91 5.39 23.84 -0.95
C THR A 91 4.01 24.19 -0.42
N MET A 92 2.99 24.22 -1.27
CA MET A 92 1.63 24.64 -0.90
C MET A 92 0.59 23.76 -1.57
N VAL A 93 -0.47 23.45 -0.82
CA VAL A 93 -1.64 22.73 -1.31
C VAL A 93 -2.91 23.51 -0.97
N ASN A 94 -3.84 23.58 -1.91
CA ASN A 94 -5.17 24.09 -1.62
C ASN A 94 -5.96 22.99 -0.90
N LEU A 95 -6.06 23.08 0.43
CA LEU A 95 -6.76 22.10 1.26
C LEU A 95 -8.25 21.97 0.90
N LYS A 96 -8.89 23.01 0.37
CA LYS A 96 -10.28 22.92 -0.06
C LYS A 96 -10.41 22.00 -1.29
N HIS A 97 -9.57 22.20 -2.31
CA HIS A 97 -9.59 21.34 -3.50
C HIS A 97 -9.20 19.89 -3.17
N TRP A 98 -8.27 19.69 -2.23
CA TRP A 98 -7.92 18.37 -1.70
C TRP A 98 -9.14 17.65 -1.09
N GLN A 99 -9.88 18.33 -0.21
CA GLN A 99 -11.08 17.77 0.42
C GLN A 99 -12.19 17.53 -0.62
N GLU A 100 -12.40 18.45 -1.56
CA GLU A 100 -13.35 18.30 -2.66
C GLU A 100 -13.03 17.10 -3.56
N PHE A 101 -11.75 16.80 -3.78
CA PHE A 101 -11.33 15.62 -4.55
C PHE A 101 -11.67 14.32 -3.81
N ILE A 102 -11.35 14.23 -2.51
CA ILE A 102 -11.71 13.08 -1.67
C ILE A 102 -13.22 12.88 -1.66
N GLU A 103 -13.99 13.96 -1.44
CA GLU A 103 -15.44 13.93 -1.46
C GLU A 103 -15.98 13.42 -2.80
N GLN A 104 -15.44 13.90 -3.93
CA GLN A 104 -15.83 13.41 -5.26
C GLN A 104 -15.54 11.92 -5.46
N VAL A 105 -14.41 11.41 -4.98
CA VAL A 105 -14.10 9.98 -5.05
C VAL A 105 -15.12 9.17 -4.25
N ILE A 106 -15.43 9.58 -3.01
CA ILE A 106 -16.36 8.86 -2.13
C ILE A 106 -17.80 8.95 -2.62
N VAL A 107 -18.27 10.13 -3.03
CA VAL A 107 -19.64 10.32 -3.55
C VAL A 107 -19.88 9.44 -4.77
N ARG A 108 -18.89 9.29 -5.65
CA ARG A 108 -19.03 8.50 -6.88
C ARG A 108 -18.83 7.01 -6.66
N TYR A 109 -17.89 6.62 -5.78
CA TYR A 109 -17.39 5.25 -5.72
C TYR A 109 -17.44 4.61 -4.34
N GLY A 110 -17.89 5.32 -3.31
CA GLY A 110 -17.90 4.89 -1.91
C GLY A 110 -18.58 3.54 -1.66
N SER A 111 -19.64 3.22 -2.42
CA SER A 111 -20.36 1.95 -2.35
C SER A 111 -19.56 0.73 -2.82
N GLN A 112 -18.47 0.95 -3.56
CA GLN A 112 -17.56 -0.10 -4.07
C GLN A 112 -16.30 -0.22 -3.21
N LEU A 113 -16.05 0.74 -2.32
CA LEU A 113 -14.84 0.74 -1.51
C LEU A 113 -14.94 -0.29 -0.41
N TYR A 114 -13.83 -0.99 -0.22
CA TYR A 114 -13.49 -1.72 0.99
C TYR A 114 -12.76 -0.81 1.97
N SER A 115 -11.76 -0.07 1.47
CA SER A 115 -10.97 0.86 2.28
C SER A 115 -10.47 2.07 1.49
N LEU A 116 -10.26 3.16 2.21
CA LEU A 116 -9.67 4.40 1.72
C LEU A 116 -8.50 4.82 2.61
N GLN A 117 -7.29 4.79 2.06
CA GLN A 117 -6.07 5.26 2.71
C GLN A 117 -5.77 6.69 2.26
N ILE A 118 -5.63 7.60 3.20
CA ILE A 118 -5.25 8.99 2.97
C ILE A 118 -3.75 9.11 3.18
N THR A 119 -3.02 9.58 2.17
CA THR A 119 -1.56 9.54 2.04
C THR A 119 -0.98 8.13 2.02
N ASN A 120 0.08 7.90 1.24
CA ASN A 120 0.77 6.62 1.15
C ASN A 120 1.88 6.50 2.21
N GLU A 121 2.82 7.43 2.22
CA GLU A 121 4.03 7.38 3.06
C GLU A 121 4.34 8.75 3.67
N PRO A 122 3.40 9.31 4.46
CA PRO A 122 3.53 10.66 5.03
C PRO A 122 4.70 10.80 6.02
N ASN A 123 5.24 9.69 6.52
CA ASN A 123 6.39 9.67 7.42
C ASN A 123 7.72 9.39 6.71
N LEU A 124 7.77 9.35 5.37
CA LEU A 124 8.99 9.16 4.58
C LEU A 124 9.50 10.51 4.04
N SER A 125 10.71 10.92 4.42
CA SER A 125 11.19 12.31 4.29
C SER A 125 11.48 12.79 2.87
N PHE A 126 11.53 11.88 1.89
CA PHE A 126 11.77 12.20 0.48
C PHE A 126 10.56 11.90 -0.42
N MET A 127 9.44 11.44 0.16
CA MET A 127 8.16 11.23 -0.53
C MET A 127 7.14 12.28 -0.04
N GLU A 128 5.91 11.90 0.28
CA GLU A 128 4.90 12.83 0.83
C GLU A 128 5.36 13.50 2.12
N GLY A 129 6.16 12.82 2.95
CA GLY A 129 6.74 13.39 4.17
C GLY A 129 7.75 14.52 3.92
N SER A 130 8.20 14.73 2.68
CA SER A 130 9.01 15.91 2.31
C SER A 130 8.19 17.20 2.29
N LYS A 131 6.86 17.10 2.17
CA LYS A 131 5.99 18.26 1.95
C LYS A 131 5.68 18.96 3.27
N PRO A 132 5.79 20.30 3.34
CA PRO A 132 5.54 21.04 4.59
C PRO A 132 4.09 20.91 5.08
N TYR A 133 3.16 20.67 4.15
CA TYR A 133 1.73 20.53 4.41
C TYR A 133 1.27 19.09 4.73
N VAL A 134 2.18 18.11 4.85
CA VAL A 134 1.84 16.67 4.97
C VAL A 134 0.88 16.35 6.14
N TYR A 135 1.03 17.05 7.27
CA TYR A 135 0.13 16.85 8.41
C TYR A 135 -1.28 17.37 8.11
N ASP A 136 -1.39 18.53 7.45
CA ASP A 136 -2.67 19.17 7.19
C ASP A 136 -3.49 18.35 6.19
N VAL A 137 -2.86 17.86 5.12
CA VAL A 137 -3.52 16.99 4.12
C VAL A 137 -3.93 15.64 4.71
N LEU A 138 -3.09 15.02 5.54
CA LEU A 138 -3.41 13.77 6.20
C LEU A 138 -4.61 13.94 7.15
N ILE A 139 -4.52 14.91 8.06
CA ILE A 139 -5.56 15.16 9.06
C ILE A 139 -6.88 15.52 8.38
N THR A 140 -6.86 16.54 7.52
CA THR A 140 -8.09 17.01 6.85
C THR A 140 -8.67 15.96 5.90
N GLY A 141 -7.81 15.16 5.25
CA GLY A 141 -8.25 14.11 4.35
C GLY A 141 -8.98 12.96 5.06
N VAL A 142 -8.43 12.47 6.18
CA VAL A 142 -9.09 11.42 7.00
C VAL A 142 -10.42 11.91 7.55
N LEU A 143 -10.45 13.14 8.11
CA LEU A 143 -11.68 13.72 8.65
C LEU A 143 -12.75 13.92 7.57
N THR A 144 -12.34 14.39 6.38
CA THR A 144 -13.23 14.53 5.23
C THR A 144 -13.77 13.19 4.78
N ALA A 145 -12.89 12.20 4.62
CA ALA A 145 -13.29 10.87 4.21
C ALA A 145 -14.32 10.26 5.16
N ARG A 146 -14.05 10.34 6.47
CA ARG A 146 -14.99 9.85 7.48
C ARG A 146 -16.34 10.56 7.40
N ARG A 147 -16.34 11.89 7.41
CA ARG A 147 -17.58 12.68 7.37
C ARG A 147 -18.44 12.30 6.18
N VAL A 148 -17.85 12.26 4.97
CA VAL A 148 -18.60 11.97 3.73
C VAL A 148 -19.12 10.53 3.72
N LEU A 149 -18.34 9.56 4.22
CA LEU A 149 -18.81 8.17 4.35
C LEU A 149 -19.97 8.04 5.33
N ASP A 150 -19.90 8.73 6.47
CA ASP A 150 -20.97 8.76 7.47
C ASP A 150 -22.24 9.42 6.89
N ASP A 151 -22.11 10.56 6.20
CA ASP A 151 -23.21 11.29 5.54
C ASP A 151 -23.92 10.43 4.48
N LEU A 152 -23.17 9.54 3.80
CA LEU A 152 -23.68 8.61 2.77
C LEU A 152 -24.04 7.22 3.31
N ASN A 153 -23.91 6.99 4.61
CA ASN A 153 -24.17 5.70 5.28
C ASN A 153 -23.30 4.53 4.75
N PHE A 154 -22.06 4.81 4.32
CA PHE A 154 -21.07 3.82 3.91
C PHE A 154 -20.19 3.37 5.11
N LEU A 155 -20.84 2.96 6.20
CA LEU A 155 -20.22 2.72 7.51
C LEU A 155 -19.24 1.54 7.55
N THR A 156 -19.24 0.67 6.53
CA THR A 156 -18.34 -0.49 6.43
C THR A 156 -17.00 -0.15 5.79
N VAL A 157 -16.88 1.00 5.13
CA VAL A 157 -15.64 1.42 4.46
C VAL A 157 -14.62 1.83 5.52
N LYS A 158 -13.46 1.19 5.49
CA LYS A 158 -12.37 1.47 6.43
C LYS A 158 -11.59 2.71 5.99
N VAL A 159 -11.31 3.65 6.89
CA VAL A 159 -10.47 4.84 6.60
C VAL A 159 -9.20 4.81 7.43
N GLY A 160 -8.07 5.09 6.79
CA GLY A 160 -6.78 5.08 7.44
C GLY A 160 -5.76 5.99 6.75
N PHE A 161 -4.51 5.90 7.17
CA PHE A 161 -3.38 6.54 6.51
C PHE A 161 -2.18 5.60 6.49
N GLY A 162 -1.25 5.82 5.58
CA GLY A 162 -0.07 4.95 5.45
C GLY A 162 1.11 5.36 6.32
N SER A 163 2.11 4.47 6.37
CA SER A 163 3.34 4.65 7.12
C SER A 163 4.42 3.68 6.62
N VAL A 164 5.67 4.02 6.86
CA VAL A 164 6.83 3.12 6.70
C VAL A 164 7.52 2.89 8.05
N PRO A 165 8.39 1.87 8.19
CA PRO A 165 9.24 1.70 9.37
C PRO A 165 10.04 2.96 9.72
N GLU A 166 10.24 3.21 11.02
CA GLU A 166 11.14 4.27 11.49
C GLU A 166 12.59 3.93 11.07
N SER A 167 13.24 4.88 10.40
CA SER A 167 14.63 4.79 9.93
C SER A 167 15.28 6.18 9.89
N ASN A 168 16.52 6.26 9.43
CA ASN A 168 17.23 7.52 9.21
C ASN A 168 16.57 8.42 8.15
N VAL A 169 15.76 7.86 7.26
CA VAL A 169 15.02 8.59 6.21
C VAL A 169 13.57 8.88 6.60
N SER A 170 13.14 8.56 7.82
CA SER A 170 11.83 8.95 8.31
C SER A 170 11.77 10.42 8.75
N VAL A 171 10.58 11.02 8.63
CA VAL A 171 10.29 12.35 9.17
C VAL A 171 10.48 12.32 10.69
N LYS A 172 11.40 13.17 11.19
CA LYS A 172 11.71 13.25 12.63
C LYS A 172 10.46 13.60 13.44
N ASN A 173 10.24 12.84 14.52
CA ASN A 173 9.11 13.01 15.44
C ASN A 173 7.74 13.01 14.74
N PHE A 174 7.58 12.30 13.62
CA PHE A 174 6.33 12.25 12.86
C PHE A 174 5.11 11.98 13.76
N TRP A 175 5.15 10.90 14.56
CA TRP A 175 4.01 10.50 15.39
C TRP A 175 3.64 11.54 16.46
N PRO A 176 4.57 12.02 17.33
CA PRO A 176 4.24 13.11 18.25
C PRO A 176 3.72 14.38 17.56
N ASN A 177 4.31 14.76 16.42
CA ASN A 177 3.89 15.96 15.70
C ASN A 177 2.48 15.80 15.13
N LEU A 178 2.16 14.64 14.55
CA LEU A 178 0.82 14.33 14.08
C LEU A 178 -0.19 14.42 15.24
N MET A 179 0.12 13.81 16.39
CA MET A 179 -0.75 13.87 17.57
C MET A 179 -0.93 15.28 18.10
N SER A 180 0.11 16.13 18.07
CA SER A 180 0.02 17.51 18.55
C SER A 180 -0.80 18.43 17.65
N LYS A 181 -0.89 18.10 16.36
CA LYS A 181 -1.61 18.90 15.35
C LYS A 181 -3.05 18.43 15.14
N ALA A 182 -3.30 17.14 15.35
CA ALA A 182 -4.59 16.55 15.13
C ALA A 182 -5.63 17.02 16.18
N PRO A 183 -6.89 17.27 15.77
CA PRO A 183 -7.97 17.52 16.73
C PRO A 183 -8.26 16.26 17.57
N LEU A 184 -8.90 16.46 18.73
CA LEU A 184 -9.13 15.40 19.73
C LEU A 184 -9.88 14.17 19.18
N ASP A 185 -10.75 14.35 18.20
CA ASP A 185 -11.56 13.29 17.62
C ASP A 185 -10.87 12.54 16.47
N PHE A 186 -9.74 13.04 15.95
CA PHE A 186 -9.04 12.46 14.80
C PHE A 186 -8.72 10.96 15.00
N MET A 187 -8.19 10.56 16.16
CA MET A 187 -7.84 9.17 16.46
C MET A 187 -9.04 8.24 16.32
N SER A 188 -10.23 8.68 16.72
CA SER A 188 -11.46 7.90 16.63
C SER A 188 -11.98 7.72 15.20
N LYS A 189 -11.43 8.45 14.23
CA LYS A 189 -11.81 8.38 12.82
C LYS A 189 -10.87 7.49 11.99
N VAL A 190 -9.74 7.05 12.57
CA VAL A 190 -8.74 6.17 11.95
C VAL A 190 -9.07 4.72 12.29
N ASP A 191 -9.56 3.96 11.32
CA ASP A 191 -9.81 2.52 11.48
C ASP A 191 -8.54 1.69 11.34
N PHE A 192 -7.60 2.15 10.53
CA PHE A 192 -6.36 1.42 10.27
C PHE A 192 -5.17 2.33 10.01
N VAL A 193 -3.99 1.79 10.24
CA VAL A 193 -2.73 2.34 9.76
C VAL A 193 -2.13 1.37 8.75
N GLY A 194 -1.98 1.87 7.52
CA GLY A 194 -1.27 1.16 6.47
C GLY A 194 0.22 1.16 6.76
N HIS A 195 0.87 0.02 6.60
CA HIS A 195 2.31 -0.12 6.79
C HIS A 195 2.95 -0.71 5.56
N ASN A 196 3.82 0.07 4.92
CA ASN A 196 4.60 -0.31 3.76
C ASN A 196 5.99 -0.69 4.25
N PHE A 197 6.42 -1.94 4.04
CA PHE A 197 7.76 -2.36 4.41
C PHE A 197 8.31 -3.45 3.49
N TYR A 198 9.63 -3.42 3.34
CA TYR A 198 10.40 -4.31 2.49
C TYR A 198 11.60 -4.81 3.30
N VAL A 199 11.71 -6.12 3.52
CA VAL A 199 12.60 -6.71 4.54
C VAL A 199 14.09 -6.44 4.29
N ASP A 200 14.59 -6.72 3.08
CA ASP A 200 16.01 -6.63 2.74
C ASP A 200 16.26 -5.93 1.39
N VAL A 201 15.21 -5.37 0.77
CA VAL A 201 15.28 -4.77 -0.58
C VAL A 201 16.24 -3.58 -0.61
N PHE A 202 16.31 -2.84 0.49
CA PHE A 202 17.12 -1.63 0.63
C PHE A 202 18.33 -1.82 1.55
N GLU A 203 18.60 -3.05 1.98
CA GLU A 203 19.68 -3.39 2.91
C GLU A 203 20.97 -3.76 2.16
N GLU A 204 22.12 -3.47 2.78
CA GLU A 204 23.44 -3.79 2.21
C GLU A 204 23.76 -5.29 2.25
N VAL A 205 23.14 -6.03 3.19
CA VAL A 205 23.38 -7.45 3.48
C VAL A 205 22.12 -8.27 3.17
N GLU A 206 22.29 -9.52 2.70
CA GLU A 206 21.15 -10.38 2.38
C GLU A 206 20.80 -11.05 3.68
N LEU A 207 19.52 -10.95 4.06
CA LEU A 207 19.06 -11.54 5.28
C LEU A 207 18.93 -13.06 5.08
N THR A 208 19.37 -13.82 6.08
CA THR A 208 19.01 -15.24 6.17
C THR A 208 17.50 -15.40 6.35
N ASP A 209 17.01 -16.63 6.21
CA ASP A 209 15.59 -16.94 6.39
C ASP A 209 15.10 -16.56 7.80
N GLU A 210 15.91 -16.84 8.82
CA GLU A 210 15.63 -16.45 10.21
C GLU A 210 15.61 -14.93 10.36
N GLU A 211 16.55 -14.22 9.76
CA GLU A 211 16.63 -12.76 9.82
C GLU A 211 15.43 -12.09 9.13
N ILE A 212 14.91 -12.66 8.03
CA ILE A 212 13.69 -12.18 7.36
C ILE A 212 12.49 -12.28 8.29
N ILE A 213 12.34 -13.42 8.98
CA ILE A 213 11.25 -13.63 9.95
C ILE A 213 11.38 -12.63 11.10
N GLU A 214 12.57 -12.53 11.71
CA GLU A 214 12.82 -11.62 12.83
C GLU A 214 12.61 -10.14 12.44
N ASN A 215 13.06 -9.75 11.24
CA ASN A 215 12.89 -8.40 10.73
C ASN A 215 11.39 -8.07 10.51
N THR A 216 10.64 -8.99 9.90
CA THR A 216 9.17 -8.86 9.73
C THR A 216 8.47 -8.71 11.08
N GLN A 217 8.81 -9.56 12.06
CA GLN A 217 8.25 -9.47 13.41
C GLN A 217 8.58 -8.12 14.06
N ARG A 218 9.83 -7.66 13.93
CA ARG A 218 10.30 -6.41 14.51
C ARG A 218 9.55 -5.20 13.96
N HIS A 219 9.37 -5.11 12.64
CA HIS A 219 8.62 -4.01 12.02
C HIS A 219 7.19 -3.91 12.55
N LEU A 220 6.48 -5.04 12.59
CA LEU A 220 5.08 -5.08 13.01
C LEU A 220 4.89 -4.85 14.51
N VAL A 221 5.76 -5.44 15.35
CA VAL A 221 5.74 -5.21 16.80
C VAL A 221 6.06 -3.75 17.11
N LYS A 222 7.06 -3.18 16.43
CA LYS A 222 7.45 -1.77 16.62
C LYS A 222 6.31 -0.83 16.22
N LEU A 223 5.64 -1.09 15.09
CA LEU A 223 4.46 -0.30 14.71
C LEU A 223 3.37 -0.39 15.78
N ARG A 224 3.02 -1.59 16.25
CA ARG A 224 2.00 -1.76 17.30
C ARG A 224 2.32 -0.93 18.55
N GLN A 225 3.58 -0.97 19.01
CA GLN A 225 4.04 -0.17 20.14
C GLN A 225 3.91 1.34 19.89
N ILE A 226 4.24 1.81 18.68
CA ILE A 226 4.08 3.20 18.28
C ILE A 226 2.60 3.59 18.34
N LEU A 227 1.71 2.80 17.76
CA LEU A 227 0.29 3.10 17.73
C LEU A 227 -0.31 3.12 19.15
N ASP A 228 0.10 2.20 20.03
CA ASP A 228 -0.35 2.16 21.42
C ASP A 228 0.10 3.41 22.20
N LYS A 229 1.34 3.87 21.98
CA LYS A 229 1.87 5.10 22.60
C LYS A 229 1.16 6.37 22.12
N ASN A 230 0.56 6.34 20.93
CA ASN A 230 -0.05 7.50 20.27
C ASN A 230 -1.59 7.40 20.21
N ASN A 231 -2.23 6.71 21.15
CA ASN A 231 -3.69 6.60 21.25
C ASN A 231 -4.38 6.03 19.98
N LEU A 232 -3.66 5.21 19.21
CA LEU A 232 -4.15 4.47 18.04
C LEU A 232 -4.23 2.96 18.33
N SER A 233 -4.43 2.58 19.59
CA SER A 233 -4.50 1.18 20.03
C SER A 233 -5.61 0.39 19.32
N GLN A 234 -6.70 1.06 18.96
CA GLN A 234 -7.85 0.45 18.29
C GLN A 234 -7.68 0.32 16.78
N ALA A 235 -6.76 1.10 16.17
CA ALA A 235 -6.52 1.02 14.74
C ALA A 235 -5.92 -0.34 14.38
N GLU A 236 -6.51 -0.96 13.35
CA GLU A 236 -5.99 -2.17 12.72
C GLU A 236 -4.67 -1.87 12.01
N ILE A 237 -3.78 -2.86 11.92
CA ILE A 237 -2.61 -2.79 11.04
C ILE A 237 -2.99 -3.39 9.71
N PHE A 238 -2.82 -2.61 8.64
CA PHE A 238 -2.88 -3.12 7.28
C PHE A 238 -1.45 -3.19 6.76
N VAL A 239 -0.91 -4.38 6.52
CA VAL A 239 0.32 -4.49 5.72
C VAL A 239 -0.08 -4.13 4.30
N SER A 240 0.15 -2.87 3.94
CA SER A 240 -0.51 -2.20 2.82
C SER A 240 0.33 -2.22 1.55
N GLU A 241 1.63 -2.39 1.72
CA GLU A 241 2.56 -2.64 0.63
C GLU A 241 3.71 -3.49 1.16
N ASN A 242 3.92 -4.63 0.53
CA ASN A 242 5.05 -5.50 0.79
C ASN A 242 5.36 -6.27 -0.49
N GLY A 243 6.63 -6.57 -0.70
CA GLY A 243 7.07 -7.33 -1.86
C GLY A 243 8.55 -7.68 -1.75
N TRP A 244 9.01 -8.44 -2.74
CA TRP A 244 10.42 -8.79 -2.88
C TRP A 244 10.72 -8.80 -4.38
N PRO A 245 11.22 -7.69 -4.97
CA PRO A 245 11.46 -7.61 -6.40
C PRO A 245 12.63 -8.50 -6.80
N THR A 246 12.58 -8.92 -8.06
CA THR A 246 13.64 -9.69 -8.74
C THR A 246 14.52 -8.75 -9.56
N GLY A 247 15.51 -9.24 -10.30
CA GLY A 247 16.44 -8.40 -11.08
C GLY A 247 17.60 -7.81 -10.25
N ILE A 248 18.27 -6.81 -10.80
CA ILE A 248 19.50 -6.21 -10.26
C ILE A 248 19.15 -4.96 -9.44
N ASN A 249 19.57 -4.93 -8.20
CA ASN A 249 19.45 -3.75 -7.36
C ASN A 249 20.39 -2.63 -7.83
N PRO A 250 19.88 -1.46 -8.26
CA PRO A 250 20.75 -0.40 -8.78
C PRO A 250 21.65 0.20 -7.70
N MET A 251 21.26 0.12 -6.42
CA MET A 251 22.00 0.65 -5.28
C MET A 251 23.05 -0.34 -4.78
N THR A 252 22.69 -1.61 -4.61
CA THR A 252 23.57 -2.63 -3.99
C THR A 252 24.24 -3.57 -5.01
N LYS A 253 23.85 -3.51 -6.29
CA LYS A 253 24.29 -4.36 -7.41
C LYS A 253 23.98 -5.85 -7.26
N ARG A 254 23.14 -6.20 -6.30
CA ARG A 254 22.73 -7.59 -6.03
C ARG A 254 21.73 -8.09 -7.03
N ILE A 255 21.81 -9.38 -7.35
CA ILE A 255 20.87 -10.05 -8.25
C ILE A 255 19.86 -10.83 -7.41
N ARG A 256 18.58 -10.64 -7.71
CA ARG A 256 17.44 -11.23 -7.01
C ARG A 256 16.67 -12.09 -8.00
N ASN A 257 16.33 -13.33 -7.61
CA ASN A 257 15.72 -14.32 -8.51
C ASN A 257 14.27 -14.67 -8.12
N ASP A 258 13.56 -15.21 -9.10
CA ASP A 258 12.15 -15.56 -9.05
C ASP A 258 11.82 -16.62 -7.97
N GLU A 259 12.71 -17.57 -7.71
CA GLU A 259 12.54 -18.58 -6.67
C GLU A 259 12.64 -17.97 -5.27
N ARG A 260 13.62 -17.09 -5.05
CA ARG A 260 13.81 -16.41 -3.77
C ARG A 260 12.64 -15.47 -3.47
N GLN A 261 12.08 -14.79 -4.47
CA GLN A 261 10.86 -14.00 -4.32
C GLN A 261 9.73 -14.82 -3.69
N ALA A 262 9.48 -16.03 -4.20
CA ALA A 262 8.42 -16.91 -3.70
C ALA A 262 8.68 -17.38 -2.25
N GLN A 263 9.93 -17.69 -1.92
CA GLN A 263 10.34 -18.09 -0.56
C GLN A 263 10.13 -16.96 0.44
N VAL A 264 10.64 -15.77 0.12
CA VAL A 264 10.55 -14.61 1.02
C VAL A 264 9.10 -14.17 1.20
N LEU A 265 8.30 -14.15 0.12
CA LEU A 265 6.86 -13.90 0.21
C LEU A 265 6.17 -14.86 1.19
N THR A 266 6.47 -16.16 1.11
CA THR A 266 5.89 -17.17 2.00
C THR A 266 6.26 -16.94 3.45
N MET A 267 7.55 -16.74 3.74
CA MET A 267 8.04 -16.49 5.11
C MET A 267 7.42 -15.23 5.73
N VAL A 268 7.34 -14.14 4.96
CA VAL A 268 6.77 -12.87 5.42
C VAL A 268 5.28 -13.03 5.72
N VAL A 269 4.50 -13.65 4.83
CA VAL A 269 3.04 -13.80 5.02
C VAL A 269 2.73 -14.78 6.14
N ASP A 270 3.42 -15.92 6.25
CA ASP A 270 3.27 -16.84 7.38
C ASP A 270 3.52 -16.11 8.71
N THR A 271 4.61 -15.31 8.79
CA THR A 271 4.93 -14.50 9.98
C THR A 271 3.84 -13.48 10.29
N ILE A 272 3.29 -12.78 9.29
CA ILE A 272 2.20 -11.82 9.45
C ILE A 272 0.96 -12.50 10.02
N VAL A 273 0.60 -13.67 9.47
CA VAL A 273 -0.58 -14.42 9.89
C VAL A 273 -0.43 -14.94 11.33
N ASP A 274 0.74 -15.42 11.71
CA ASP A 274 1.04 -15.85 13.09
C ASP A 274 0.92 -14.71 14.09
N LEU A 275 1.28 -13.49 13.67
CA LEU A 275 1.18 -12.29 14.49
C LEU A 275 -0.19 -11.61 14.49
N SER A 276 -1.06 -11.98 13.55
CA SER A 276 -2.26 -11.19 13.23
C SER A 276 -3.18 -10.89 14.41
N ASN A 277 -3.59 -11.90 15.18
CA ASN A 277 -4.44 -11.70 16.35
C ASN A 277 -3.75 -10.85 17.43
N ARG A 278 -2.44 -11.08 17.65
CA ARG A 278 -1.68 -10.40 18.70
C ARG A 278 -1.47 -8.92 18.40
N LEU A 279 -1.30 -8.58 17.13
CA LEU A 279 -0.96 -7.23 16.69
C LEU A 279 -2.14 -6.48 16.05
N ASN A 280 -3.33 -7.09 16.02
CA ASN A 280 -4.51 -6.58 15.32
C ASN A 280 -4.22 -6.32 13.83
N ILE A 281 -3.56 -7.27 13.16
CA ILE A 281 -3.33 -7.23 11.71
C ILE A 281 -4.49 -7.94 11.03
N SER A 282 -5.12 -7.25 10.08
CA SER A 282 -6.29 -7.77 9.37
C SER A 282 -6.08 -7.88 7.86
N HIS A 283 -5.03 -7.23 7.32
CA HIS A 283 -4.82 -7.11 5.88
C HIS A 283 -3.36 -7.30 5.50
N TYR A 284 -3.16 -7.94 4.35
CA TYR A 284 -1.91 -8.01 3.62
C TYR A 284 -2.13 -7.65 2.16
N SER A 285 -1.37 -6.71 1.61
CA SER A 285 -1.39 -6.33 0.20
C SER A 285 -0.01 -6.49 -0.43
N LEU A 286 0.05 -7.32 -1.47
CA LEU A 286 1.26 -7.54 -2.24
C LEU A 286 1.48 -6.43 -3.27
N PHE A 287 2.72 -5.97 -3.39
CA PHE A 287 3.20 -5.13 -4.48
C PHE A 287 4.22 -5.91 -5.32
N GLY A 288 3.91 -6.36 -6.53
CA GLY A 288 2.63 -6.20 -7.28
C GLY A 288 2.28 -7.42 -8.14
N LEU A 289 1.20 -7.33 -8.92
CA LEU A 289 0.75 -8.43 -9.78
C LEU A 289 1.69 -8.63 -10.96
N ARG A 290 2.08 -7.56 -11.66
CA ARG A 290 2.82 -7.59 -12.93
C ARG A 290 4.08 -6.73 -12.85
N ASP A 291 5.16 -7.23 -13.43
CA ASP A 291 6.36 -6.43 -13.69
C ASP A 291 6.05 -5.25 -14.61
N ALA A 292 6.71 -4.11 -14.38
CA ALA A 292 6.64 -2.96 -15.29
C ALA A 292 7.18 -3.36 -16.68
N ASP A 293 8.41 -3.86 -16.73
CA ASP A 293 9.06 -4.36 -17.94
C ASP A 293 10.15 -5.39 -17.62
N THR A 294 9.87 -6.67 -17.89
CA THR A 294 10.81 -7.77 -17.62
C THR A 294 12.08 -7.72 -18.50
N GLN A 295 12.11 -6.90 -19.56
CA GLN A 295 13.33 -6.75 -20.38
C GLN A 295 14.39 -5.85 -19.71
N GLN A 296 14.00 -5.03 -18.73
CA GLN A 296 14.95 -4.24 -17.96
C GLN A 296 15.69 -5.11 -16.96
N ASN A 297 16.91 -4.74 -16.57
CA ASN A 297 17.62 -5.47 -15.53
C ASN A 297 17.41 -4.90 -14.13
N ASP A 298 16.91 -3.66 -14.01
CA ASP A 298 16.75 -2.95 -12.73
C ASP A 298 15.57 -3.52 -11.93
N LEU A 299 15.78 -3.85 -10.65
CA LEU A 299 14.75 -4.43 -9.79
C LEU A 299 13.46 -3.62 -9.71
N PHE A 300 13.50 -2.30 -9.94
CA PHE A 300 12.31 -1.47 -9.87
C PHE A 300 11.27 -1.83 -10.94
N TYR A 301 11.68 -2.53 -12.01
CA TYR A 301 10.78 -3.04 -13.04
C TYR A 301 10.22 -4.44 -12.72
N HIS A 302 10.65 -5.06 -11.62
CA HIS A 302 10.55 -6.51 -11.37
C HIS A 302 9.83 -6.87 -10.06
N TYR A 303 8.93 -6.00 -9.59
CA TYR A 303 8.11 -6.22 -8.39
C TYR A 303 6.98 -7.24 -8.58
N GLY A 304 6.62 -7.55 -9.84
CA GLY A 304 5.53 -8.45 -10.16
C GLY A 304 5.79 -9.89 -9.75
N ILE A 305 4.70 -10.60 -9.46
CA ILE A 305 4.65 -12.07 -9.46
C ILE A 305 4.29 -12.66 -10.84
N LEU A 306 3.97 -11.79 -11.80
CA LEU A 306 3.91 -12.06 -13.23
C LEU A 306 4.97 -11.22 -13.94
N LYS A 307 5.48 -11.74 -15.05
CA LYS A 307 6.32 -10.98 -15.99
C LYS A 307 5.48 -9.95 -16.76
N SER A 308 6.13 -9.04 -17.48
CA SER A 308 5.44 -7.99 -18.25
C SER A 308 4.60 -8.55 -19.40
N ASP A 309 4.78 -9.81 -19.80
CA ASP A 309 3.96 -10.55 -20.76
C ASP A 309 2.88 -11.43 -20.10
N TYR A 310 2.64 -11.26 -18.79
CA TYR A 310 1.70 -12.04 -17.96
C TYR A 310 2.06 -13.52 -17.75
N SER A 311 3.25 -13.96 -18.18
CA SER A 311 3.74 -15.28 -17.79
C SER A 311 4.05 -15.32 -16.28
N LYS A 312 3.73 -16.45 -15.65
CA LYS A 312 3.81 -16.59 -14.19
C LYS A 312 5.25 -16.74 -13.71
N LYS A 313 5.59 -16.06 -12.62
CA LYS A 313 6.74 -16.39 -11.77
C LYS A 313 6.30 -17.40 -10.69
N PRO A 314 7.24 -18.12 -10.04
CA PRO A 314 6.94 -18.96 -8.88
C PRO A 314 6.20 -18.20 -7.76
N GLY A 315 6.42 -16.89 -7.63
CA GLY A 315 5.71 -16.03 -6.69
C GLY A 315 4.18 -16.03 -6.87
N PHE A 316 3.68 -16.26 -8.10
CA PHE A 316 2.24 -16.30 -8.38
C PHE A 316 1.56 -17.48 -7.68
N ASP A 317 2.12 -18.68 -7.83
CA ASP A 317 1.57 -19.89 -7.24
C ASP A 317 1.77 -19.91 -5.71
N ALA A 318 2.87 -19.33 -5.20
CA ALA A 318 3.07 -19.11 -3.77
C ALA A 318 1.99 -18.18 -3.19
N PHE A 319 1.75 -17.02 -3.82
CA PHE A 319 0.71 -16.08 -3.39
C PHE A 319 -0.68 -16.72 -3.42
N LYS A 320 -1.03 -17.43 -4.50
CA LYS A 320 -2.29 -18.16 -4.63
C LYS A 320 -2.49 -19.17 -3.49
N THR A 321 -1.44 -19.92 -3.14
CA THR A 321 -1.48 -20.89 -2.03
C THR A 321 -1.72 -20.19 -0.69
N LEU A 322 -1.06 -19.05 -0.44
CA LEU A 322 -1.23 -18.26 0.78
C LEU A 322 -2.64 -17.70 0.90
N VAL A 323 -3.21 -17.18 -0.21
CA VAL A 323 -4.60 -16.73 -0.27
C VAL A 323 -5.56 -17.87 0.06
N GLN A 324 -5.38 -19.07 -0.50
CA GLN A 324 -6.24 -20.22 -0.20
C GLN A 324 -6.11 -20.66 1.28
N LYS A 325 -4.90 -20.63 1.82
CA LYS A 325 -4.61 -21.05 3.20
C LYS A 325 -5.21 -20.06 4.21
N TYR A 326 -5.01 -18.76 4.00
CA TYR A 326 -5.26 -17.72 5.01
C TYR A 326 -6.30 -16.66 4.64
N GLY A 327 -6.84 -16.68 3.42
CA GLY A 327 -7.87 -15.75 2.97
C GLY A 327 -9.16 -15.88 3.76
N ARG A 328 -9.75 -14.72 4.08
CA ARG A 328 -11.08 -14.57 4.69
C ARG A 328 -12.20 -14.74 3.67
#